data_AF-A0A7C1FQ32-F1
#
_entry.id   AF-A0A7C1FQ32-F1
#
_cell.length_a   1.000
_cell.length_b   1.000
_cell.length_c   1.000
_cell.angle_alpha   90.00
_cell.angle_beta   90.00
_cell.angle_gamma   90.00
#
_symmetry.space_group_name_H-M   'P 1'
#
loop_
_entity.id
_entity.type
_entity.pdbx_description
1 polymer ?
#
loop_
_entity_poly.entity_id
_entity_poly.type
_entity_poly.pdbx_seq_one_letter_code
_entity_poly.pdbx_strand_id
1 'polypeptide(L)'
;MSPLIPLLDPSSRSRPQILQLYQNLELFSEGVPPRNSLFVLDRRVDASGRIRSQLLIVDPPADALERFRLEDDVAALYTGERPRAPLPLVELAPGGVAHVRVGDHFLDVYVQKSGTVVYLPAVGVLLSGDYASDALPPRIVPGSDGSDELETLRLLARLIKQENFQLCVPYVGSTVREKPKVMERLAADVAYLHGLRRVVPGLLQRGEPLETIERVADSLLPEDRRSREAQAVHVANLSVLTGISIEIWGETQEIEE
;
A
#
# COMPACT_ATOMS: atom_id res chain seq x y z
N MET A 1 27.55 8.85 4.44
CA MET A 1 26.89 7.92 3.49
C MET A 1 25.82 8.73 2.79
N SER A 2 25.89 8.87 1.46
CA SER A 2 24.91 9.65 0.70
C SER A 2 23.62 8.83 0.52
N PRO A 3 22.44 9.45 0.52
CA PRO A 3 21.21 8.78 0.11
C PRO A 3 21.39 8.18 -1.29
N LEU A 4 20.87 6.97 -1.52
CA LEU A 4 21.01 6.26 -2.78
C LEU A 4 20.41 7.07 -3.93
N ILE A 5 19.32 7.81 -3.66
CA ILE A 5 18.64 8.65 -4.65
C ILE A 5 18.51 10.08 -4.12
N PRO A 6 19.18 11.06 -4.77
CA PRO A 6 19.05 12.46 -4.42
C PRO A 6 17.61 12.94 -4.60
N LEU A 7 17.02 13.41 -3.49
CA LEU A 7 15.80 14.20 -3.53
C LEU A 7 16.15 15.57 -4.11
N LEU A 8 15.57 15.90 -5.27
CA LEU A 8 15.84 17.14 -5.99
C LEU A 8 15.03 18.33 -5.45
N ASP A 9 13.92 18.05 -4.78
CA ASP A 9 13.07 19.08 -4.20
C ASP A 9 12.79 18.84 -2.69
N PRO A 10 13.34 19.66 -1.78
CA PRO A 10 13.04 19.62 -0.36
C PRO A 10 11.74 20.36 0.02
N SER A 11 11.02 20.96 -0.94
CA SER A 11 9.87 21.86 -0.69
C SER A 11 8.55 21.17 -0.34
N SER A 12 8.53 19.84 -0.21
CA SER A 12 7.37 19.13 0.33
C SER A 12 6.94 19.72 1.67
N ARG A 13 5.66 20.09 1.79
CA ARG A 13 5.04 20.66 3.01
C ARG A 13 5.27 19.80 4.26
N SER A 14 5.56 18.52 4.08
CA SER A 14 6.03 17.58 5.11
C SER A 14 7.41 17.07 4.72
N ARG A 15 8.43 17.29 5.56
CA ARG A 15 9.79 16.84 5.27
C ARG A 15 9.80 15.31 5.05
N PRO A 16 10.17 14.82 3.87
CA PRO A 16 10.22 13.39 3.62
C PRO A 16 11.28 12.74 4.51
N GLN A 17 11.03 11.49 4.91
CA GLN A 17 11.95 10.65 5.66
C GLN A 17 12.53 9.60 4.72
N ILE A 18 13.86 9.51 4.67
CA ILE A 18 14.58 8.45 3.97
C ILE A 18 15.26 7.59 5.03
N LEU A 19 14.93 6.30 5.06
CA LEU A 19 15.52 5.30 5.93
C LEU A 19 16.28 4.28 5.09
N GLN A 20 17.60 4.23 5.26
CA GLN A 20 18.41 3.13 4.73
C GLN A 20 18.09 1.86 5.50
N LEU A 21 17.47 0.88 4.84
CA LEU A 21 17.17 -0.42 5.46
C LEU A 21 18.39 -1.33 5.39
N TYR A 22 18.97 -1.45 4.20
CA TYR A 22 20.16 -2.24 3.89
C TYR A 22 20.93 -1.56 2.75
N GLN A 23 22.16 -2.01 2.47
CA GLN A 23 22.90 -1.50 1.31
C GLN A 23 22.05 -1.63 0.03
N ASN A 24 21.93 -0.54 -0.72
CA ASN A 24 21.11 -0.45 -1.93
C ASN A 24 19.59 -0.67 -1.74
N LEU A 25 19.10 -0.55 -0.50
CA LEU A 25 17.69 -0.67 -0.15
C LEU A 25 17.26 0.49 0.76
N GLU A 26 16.40 1.37 0.25
CA GLU A 26 15.91 2.56 0.96
C GLU A 26 14.39 2.58 1.04
N LEU A 27 13.89 2.99 2.20
CA LEU A 27 12.49 3.32 2.40
C LEU A 27 12.34 4.84 2.40
N PHE A 28 11.47 5.33 1.52
CA PHE A 28 11.04 6.70 1.46
C PHE A 28 9.63 6.82 2.04
N SER A 29 9.42 7.76 2.94
CA SER A 29 8.13 8.00 3.59
C SER A 29 7.81 9.50 3.61
N GLU A 30 6.58 9.87 3.26
CA GLU A 30 6.17 11.28 3.24
C GLU A 30 4.69 11.51 3.50
N GLY A 31 4.32 12.74 3.89
CA GLY A 31 2.93 13.08 4.18
C GLY A 31 2.51 12.69 5.61
N VAL A 32 1.28 13.07 5.94
CA VAL A 32 0.62 12.73 7.21
C VAL A 32 -0.81 12.32 6.89
N PRO A 33 -1.16 11.02 6.96
CA PRO A 33 -0.30 9.87 7.32
C PRO A 33 0.80 9.60 6.27
N PRO A 34 1.92 8.93 6.66
CA PRO A 34 3.02 8.68 5.75
C PRO A 34 2.62 7.71 4.63
N ARG A 35 2.96 8.05 3.39
CA ARG A 35 2.95 7.18 2.21
C ARG A 35 4.34 6.63 2.00
N ASN A 36 4.46 5.33 1.86
CA ASN A 36 5.73 4.63 1.82
C ASN A 36 6.04 4.14 0.40
N SER A 37 7.28 4.32 -0.02
CA SER A 37 7.83 3.82 -1.28
C SER A 37 9.17 3.14 -1.02
N LEU A 38 9.39 1.96 -1.57
CA LEU A 38 10.65 1.23 -1.41
C LEU A 38 11.49 1.35 -2.68
N PHE A 39 12.73 1.77 -2.52
CA PHE A 39 13.71 1.89 -3.57
C PHE A 39 14.71 0.74 -3.46
N VAL A 40 14.77 -0.09 -4.49
CA VAL A 40 15.69 -1.23 -4.59
C VAL A 40 16.66 -0.96 -5.74
N LEU A 41 17.91 -0.69 -5.39
CA LEU A 41 18.94 -0.29 -6.34
C LEU A 41 19.93 -1.43 -6.60
N ASP A 42 20.46 -1.43 -7.81
CA ASP A 42 21.65 -2.17 -8.19
C ASP A 42 22.55 -1.28 -9.04
N ARG A 43 23.86 -1.38 -8.83
CA ARG A 43 24.87 -0.65 -9.60
C ARG A 43 25.87 -1.67 -10.11
N ARG A 44 25.89 -1.88 -11.43
CA ARG A 44 26.80 -2.83 -12.07
C ARG A 44 27.70 -2.11 -13.05
N VAL A 45 28.88 -2.69 -13.28
CA VAL A 45 29.72 -2.28 -14.40
C VAL A 45 29.32 -3.14 -15.59
N ASP A 46 28.94 -2.50 -16.69
CA ASP A 46 28.59 -3.19 -17.93
C ASP A 46 29.86 -3.68 -18.68
N ALA A 47 29.65 -4.40 -19.78
CA ALA A 47 30.75 -4.93 -20.60
C ALA A 47 31.66 -3.84 -21.20
N SER A 48 31.21 -2.58 -21.24
CA SER A 48 31.97 -1.43 -21.73
C SER A 48 32.76 -0.72 -20.63
N GLY A 49 32.69 -1.20 -19.38
CA GLY A 49 33.31 -0.57 -18.22
C GLY A 49 32.52 0.62 -17.67
N ARG A 50 31.30 0.87 -18.16
CA ARG A 50 30.43 1.93 -17.66
C ARG A 50 29.61 1.42 -16.49
N ILE A 51 29.42 2.27 -15.48
CA ILE A 51 28.49 1.98 -14.40
C ILE A 51 27.08 2.17 -14.94
N ARG A 52 26.28 1.11 -14.89
CA ARG A 52 24.86 1.11 -15.20
C ARG A 52 24.07 0.82 -13.94
N SER A 53 23.06 1.63 -13.68
CA SER A 53 22.22 1.54 -12.49
C SER A 53 20.84 0.99 -12.84
N GLN A 54 20.38 -0.02 -12.11
CA GLN A 54 19.02 -0.55 -12.19
C GLN A 54 18.26 -0.19 -10.90
N LEU A 55 17.07 0.37 -11.04
CA LEU A 55 16.22 0.79 -9.94
C LEU A 55 14.81 0.22 -10.10
N LEU A 56 14.37 -0.52 -9.08
CA LEU A 56 12.96 -0.85 -8.89
C LEU A 56 12.39 0.01 -7.78
N ILE A 57 11.29 0.70 -8.06
CA ILE A 57 10.53 1.46 -7.06
C ILE A 57 9.22 0.75 -6.82
N VAL A 58 8.98 0.30 -5.59
CA VAL A 58 7.67 -0.20 -5.17
C VAL A 58 6.86 0.99 -4.64
N ASP A 59 5.68 1.18 -5.22
CA ASP A 59 4.74 2.23 -4.90
C ASP A 59 5.32 3.65 -5.05
N PRO A 60 5.90 4.01 -6.22
CA PRO A 60 6.48 5.34 -6.42
C PRO A 60 5.43 6.44 -6.25
N PRO A 61 5.81 7.62 -5.72
CA PRO A 61 4.99 8.82 -5.80
C PRO A 61 4.64 9.16 -7.25
N ALA A 62 3.46 9.73 -7.50
CA ALA A 62 2.99 10.02 -8.85
C ALA A 62 3.93 10.99 -9.61
N ASP A 63 4.59 11.86 -8.87
CA ASP A 63 5.55 12.89 -9.30
C ASP A 63 7.02 12.42 -9.20
N ALA A 64 7.28 11.10 -9.14
CA ALA A 64 8.62 10.56 -8.93
C ALA A 64 9.68 11.07 -9.93
N LEU A 65 9.30 11.30 -11.19
CA LEU A 65 10.21 11.81 -12.24
C LEU A 65 10.67 13.26 -11.99
N GLU A 66 9.87 14.05 -11.30
CA GLU A 66 10.17 15.45 -10.99
C GLU A 66 11.02 15.56 -9.72
N ARG A 67 10.83 14.62 -8.80
CA ARG A 67 11.37 14.70 -7.43
C ARG A 67 12.67 13.97 -7.21
N PHE A 68 12.89 12.91 -7.96
CA PHE A 68 14.04 12.05 -7.78
C PHE A 68 14.93 12.11 -9.01
N ARG A 69 16.24 12.15 -8.78
CA ARG A 69 17.18 11.84 -9.85
C ARG A 69 17.14 10.35 -10.12
N LEU A 70 16.34 9.95 -11.09
CA LEU A 70 16.21 8.57 -11.52
C LEU A 70 17.42 8.15 -12.39
N GLU A 71 17.78 6.88 -12.24
CA GLU A 71 18.96 6.25 -12.84
C GLU A 71 18.66 5.69 -14.25
N ASP A 72 19.58 4.92 -14.85
CA ASP A 72 19.46 4.46 -16.24
C ASP A 72 18.24 3.55 -16.50
N ASP A 73 18.13 2.44 -15.76
CA ASP A 73 17.05 1.47 -15.92
C ASP A 73 16.10 1.54 -14.73
N VAL A 74 14.97 2.23 -14.88
CA VAL A 74 13.96 2.36 -13.81
C VAL A 74 12.68 1.63 -14.16
N ALA A 75 12.16 0.88 -13.19
CA ALA A 75 10.85 0.26 -13.26
C ALA A 75 10.05 0.51 -11.98
N ALA A 76 8.72 0.51 -12.12
CA ALA A 76 7.77 0.65 -11.03
C ALA A 76 7.02 -0.67 -10.79
N LEU A 77 6.75 -0.95 -9.52
CA LEU A 77 5.86 -2.02 -9.07
C LEU A 77 4.81 -1.40 -8.13
N TYR A 78 3.57 -1.86 -8.20
CA TYR A 78 2.48 -1.34 -7.38
C TYR A 78 1.84 -2.44 -6.54
N THR A 79 1.68 -2.21 -5.23
CA THR A 79 1.03 -3.16 -4.30
C THR A 79 -0.50 -3.15 -4.40
N GLY A 80 -1.09 -2.30 -5.23
CA GLY A 80 -2.52 -2.00 -5.32
C GLY A 80 -2.80 -0.80 -6.23
N GLU A 81 -4.07 -0.49 -6.47
CA GLU A 81 -4.49 0.57 -7.38
C GLU A 81 -4.17 1.96 -6.83
N ARG A 82 -3.34 2.73 -7.56
CA ARG A 82 -2.94 4.09 -7.17
C ARG A 82 -2.49 4.93 -8.37
N PRO A 83 -2.40 6.27 -8.21
CA PRO A 83 -1.87 7.14 -9.25
C PRO A 83 -0.50 6.66 -9.73
N ARG A 84 -0.38 6.46 -11.05
CA ARG A 84 0.84 5.93 -11.64
C ARG A 84 1.80 7.05 -12.00
N ALA A 85 3.05 6.88 -11.62
CA ALA A 85 4.13 7.67 -12.16
C ALA A 85 4.34 7.28 -13.63
N PRO A 86 4.88 8.17 -14.49
CA PRO A 86 5.18 7.87 -15.89
C PRO A 86 6.43 6.99 -16.05
N LEU A 87 6.48 5.86 -15.32
CA LEU A 87 7.60 4.94 -15.28
C LEU A 87 7.23 3.61 -15.96
N PRO A 88 8.20 2.89 -16.56
CA PRO A 88 7.99 1.53 -17.02
C PRO A 88 7.42 0.65 -15.91
N LEU A 89 6.36 -0.10 -16.20
CA LEU A 89 5.66 -0.93 -15.22
C LEU A 89 6.16 -2.38 -15.30
N VAL A 90 6.44 -2.99 -14.16
CA VAL A 90 6.60 -4.44 -14.07
C VAL A 90 5.24 -5.10 -14.29
N GLU A 91 5.06 -5.78 -15.42
CA GLU A 91 3.85 -6.53 -15.72
C GLU A 91 3.77 -7.79 -14.86
N LEU A 92 2.65 -7.97 -14.17
CA LEU A 92 2.39 -9.11 -13.31
C LEU A 92 1.08 -9.80 -13.74
N ALA A 93 1.09 -11.13 -13.73
CA ALA A 93 -0.10 -11.93 -13.93
C ALA A 93 -0.61 -12.46 -12.57
N PRO A 94 -1.92 -12.34 -12.27
CA PRO A 94 -2.49 -12.89 -11.04
C PRO A 94 -2.33 -14.40 -10.90
N GLY A 95 -2.35 -14.89 -9.65
CA GLY A 95 -2.49 -16.33 -9.36
C GLY A 95 -1.19 -17.06 -9.03
N GLY A 96 -0.13 -16.33 -8.67
CA GLY A 96 1.15 -16.94 -8.32
C GLY A 96 2.10 -16.03 -7.55
N VAL A 97 3.33 -16.53 -7.39
CA VAL A 97 4.46 -15.78 -6.84
C VAL A 97 5.47 -15.58 -7.96
N ALA A 98 5.81 -14.32 -8.23
CA ALA A 98 6.93 -13.97 -9.09
C ALA A 98 8.17 -13.71 -8.22
N HIS A 99 9.34 -14.11 -8.70
CA HIS A 99 10.60 -13.83 -8.03
C HIS A 99 11.38 -12.82 -8.86
N VAL A 100 11.61 -11.64 -8.28
CA VAL A 100 12.34 -10.54 -8.93
C VAL A 100 13.68 -10.38 -8.23
N ARG A 101 14.75 -10.23 -9.01
CA ARG A 101 16.09 -9.94 -8.48
C ARG A 101 16.57 -8.60 -9.01
N VAL A 102 16.96 -7.73 -8.09
CA VAL A 102 17.61 -6.44 -8.38
C VAL A 102 18.90 -6.40 -7.58
N GLY A 103 20.04 -6.54 -8.24
CA GLY A 103 21.34 -6.69 -7.56
C GLY A 103 21.39 -7.90 -6.64
N ASP A 104 21.66 -7.63 -5.38
CA ASP A 104 21.71 -8.63 -4.30
C ASP A 104 20.37 -8.80 -3.58
N HIS A 105 19.35 -8.02 -3.97
CA HIS A 105 18.02 -8.10 -3.38
C HIS A 105 17.14 -9.04 -4.18
N PHE A 106 16.54 -10.00 -3.46
CA PHE A 106 15.52 -10.90 -3.98
C PHE A 106 14.18 -10.51 -3.39
N LEU A 107 13.18 -10.34 -4.26
CA LEU A 107 11.82 -9.97 -3.92
C LEU A 107 10.89 -11.12 -4.33
N ASP A 108 10.11 -11.62 -3.37
CA ASP A 108 8.96 -12.45 -3.62
C ASP A 108 7.74 -11.55 -3.80
N VAL A 109 7.13 -11.60 -4.98
CA VAL A 109 6.00 -10.77 -5.39
C VAL A 109 4.78 -11.66 -5.52
N TYR A 110 3.91 -11.61 -4.51
CA TYR A 110 2.67 -12.39 -4.45
C TYR A 110 1.55 -11.62 -5.12
N VAL A 111 1.06 -12.11 -6.25
CA VAL A 111 0.03 -11.44 -7.05
C VAL A 111 -1.35 -11.99 -6.69
N GLN A 112 -2.04 -11.29 -5.78
CA GLN A 112 -3.40 -11.61 -5.35
C GLN A 112 -4.41 -10.86 -6.23
N LYS A 113 -5.67 -11.30 -6.19
CA LYS A 113 -6.75 -10.57 -6.87
C LYS A 113 -6.97 -9.18 -6.27
N SER A 114 -6.81 -9.04 -4.96
CA SER A 114 -6.99 -7.78 -4.24
C SER A 114 -5.76 -6.88 -4.21
N GLY A 115 -4.66 -7.25 -4.88
CA GLY A 115 -3.43 -6.46 -4.92
C GLY A 115 -2.17 -7.31 -4.92
N THR A 116 -1.02 -6.66 -4.77
CA THR A 116 0.29 -7.33 -4.75
C THR A 116 0.94 -7.17 -3.38
N VAL A 117 1.45 -8.26 -2.83
CA VAL A 117 2.28 -8.25 -1.61
C VAL A 117 3.72 -8.50 -1.99
N VAL A 118 4.64 -7.69 -1.48
CA VAL A 118 6.07 -7.81 -1.78
C VAL A 118 6.83 -8.17 -0.52
N TYR A 119 7.66 -9.20 -0.58
CA TYR A 119 8.43 -9.66 0.56
C TYR A 119 9.90 -9.85 0.17
N LEU A 120 10.82 -9.33 0.98
CA LEU A 120 12.25 -9.47 0.80
C LEU A 120 12.78 -10.45 1.85
N PRO A 121 12.85 -11.77 1.55
CA PRO A 121 13.16 -12.79 2.54
C PRO A 121 14.55 -12.63 3.18
N ALA A 122 15.55 -12.19 2.42
CA ALA A 122 16.91 -12.05 2.95
C ALA A 122 17.02 -11.03 4.10
N VAL A 123 16.15 -10.02 4.10
CA VAL A 123 16.17 -8.89 5.05
C VAL A 123 14.91 -8.80 5.91
N GLY A 124 13.93 -9.67 5.67
CA GLY A 124 12.68 -9.74 6.44
C GLY A 124 11.77 -8.53 6.28
N VAL A 125 11.83 -7.81 5.15
CA VAL A 125 11.00 -6.63 4.89
C VAL A 125 9.76 -7.03 4.09
N LEU A 126 8.58 -6.69 4.61
CA LEU A 126 7.27 -6.96 4.01
C LEU A 126 6.59 -5.65 3.63
N LEU A 127 6.24 -5.48 2.36
CA LEU A 127 5.32 -4.43 1.92
C LEU A 127 3.91 -5.00 1.88
N SER A 128 3.07 -4.51 2.79
CA SER A 128 1.71 -5.03 2.98
C SER A 128 0.66 -4.32 2.14
N GLY A 129 1.02 -3.32 1.32
CA GLY A 129 0.06 -2.55 0.53
C GLY A 129 -0.98 -1.86 1.41
N ASP A 130 -2.27 -2.01 1.08
CA ASP A 130 -3.37 -1.36 1.81
C ASP A 130 -3.69 -2.01 3.18
N TYR A 131 -2.99 -3.09 3.53
CA TYR A 131 -3.21 -3.84 4.77
C TYR A 131 -2.21 -3.48 5.86
N ALA A 132 -2.55 -3.78 7.11
CA ALA A 132 -1.80 -3.45 8.32
C ALA A 132 -1.47 -1.95 8.48
N SER A 133 -2.28 -1.08 7.84
CA SER A 133 -2.23 0.36 8.04
C SER A 133 -2.79 0.72 9.41
N ASP A 134 -2.21 1.72 10.07
CA ASP A 134 -2.80 2.39 11.24
C ASP A 134 -3.60 3.65 10.86
N ALA A 135 -3.69 3.97 9.57
CA ALA A 135 -4.29 5.21 9.10
C ALA A 135 -5.52 4.99 8.24
N LEU A 136 -5.50 3.98 7.35
CA LEU A 136 -6.57 3.69 6.41
C LEU A 136 -7.11 2.26 6.61
N PRO A 137 -8.42 2.02 6.41
CA PRO A 137 -8.93 0.68 6.30
C PRO A 137 -8.49 0.02 4.98
N PRO A 138 -8.47 -1.33 4.89
CA PRO A 138 -8.19 -2.01 3.64
C PRO A 138 -9.28 -1.71 2.60
N ARG A 139 -8.86 -1.53 1.34
CA ARG A 139 -9.76 -1.31 0.21
C ARG A 139 -10.31 -2.64 -0.30
N ILE A 140 -11.59 -2.69 -0.63
CA ILE A 140 -12.22 -3.81 -1.33
C ILE A 140 -12.10 -3.55 -2.83
N VAL A 141 -11.52 -4.48 -3.57
CA VAL A 141 -11.37 -4.33 -5.03
C VAL A 141 -12.70 -4.49 -5.77
N PRO A 142 -12.89 -3.85 -6.93
CA PRO A 142 -14.10 -3.98 -7.72
C PRO A 142 -14.45 -5.45 -7.99
N GLY A 143 -15.70 -5.83 -7.73
CA GLY A 143 -16.20 -7.19 -7.92
C GLY A 143 -15.92 -8.17 -6.77
N SER A 144 -15.17 -7.76 -5.73
CA SER A 144 -14.98 -8.54 -4.50
C SER A 144 -16.13 -8.29 -3.52
N ASP A 145 -16.51 -9.34 -2.77
CA ASP A 145 -17.38 -9.24 -1.59
C ASP A 145 -16.58 -9.06 -0.28
N GLY A 146 -15.26 -8.81 -0.38
CA GLY A 146 -14.30 -8.80 0.72
C GLY A 146 -13.54 -10.13 0.90
N SER A 147 -13.88 -11.19 0.16
CA SER A 147 -13.22 -12.49 0.30
C SER A 147 -11.80 -12.53 -0.26
N ASP A 148 -11.54 -11.82 -1.36
CA ASP A 148 -10.20 -11.72 -1.95
C ASP A 148 -9.23 -10.99 -0.98
N GLU A 149 -9.70 -9.93 -0.32
CA GLU A 149 -8.95 -9.20 0.70
C GLU A 149 -8.63 -10.07 1.93
N LEU A 150 -9.60 -10.88 2.38
CA LEU A 150 -9.39 -11.83 3.47
C LEU A 150 -8.39 -12.92 3.11
N GLU A 151 -8.31 -13.35 1.85
CA GLU A 151 -7.26 -14.26 1.37
C GLU A 151 -5.88 -13.62 1.44
N THR A 152 -5.75 -12.36 1.02
CA THR A 152 -4.51 -11.58 1.14
C THR A 152 -4.10 -11.39 2.60
N LEU A 153 -5.04 -11.12 3.51
CA LEU A 153 -4.76 -11.06 4.95
C LEU A 153 -4.24 -12.39 5.53
N ARG A 154 -4.74 -13.53 5.04
CA ARG A 154 -4.19 -14.85 5.42
C ARG A 154 -2.78 -15.05 4.89
N LEU A 155 -2.48 -14.60 3.68
CA LEU A 155 -1.11 -14.60 3.14
C LEU A 155 -0.18 -13.76 4.02
N LEU A 156 -0.55 -12.51 4.33
CA LEU A 156 0.25 -11.62 5.17
C LEU A 156 0.53 -12.23 6.54
N ALA A 157 -0.48 -12.81 7.19
CA ALA A 157 -0.31 -13.49 8.46
C ALA A 157 0.67 -14.67 8.39
N ARG A 158 0.77 -15.38 7.26
CA ARG A 158 1.78 -16.44 7.06
C ARG A 158 3.18 -15.85 6.91
N LEU A 159 3.34 -14.76 6.15
CA LEU A 159 4.64 -14.11 5.93
C LEU A 159 5.21 -13.49 7.21
N ILE A 160 4.37 -12.85 8.04
CA ILE A 160 4.80 -12.25 9.32
C ILE A 160 5.26 -13.31 10.33
N LYS A 161 4.67 -14.51 10.26
CA LYS A 161 5.05 -15.65 11.13
C LYS A 161 6.41 -16.26 10.77
N GLN A 162 6.98 -15.94 9.61
CA GLN A 162 8.32 -16.42 9.27
C GLN A 162 9.35 -15.90 10.28
N GLU A 163 10.38 -16.69 10.57
CA GLU A 163 11.36 -16.38 11.63
C GLU A 163 12.12 -15.09 11.34
N ASN A 164 12.55 -14.91 10.10
CA ASN A 164 13.34 -13.80 9.57
C ASN A 164 12.58 -12.47 9.44
N PHE A 165 11.26 -12.39 9.64
CA PHE A 165 10.52 -11.12 9.55
C PHE A 165 11.11 -10.05 10.48
N GLN A 166 11.36 -8.85 9.93
CA GLN A 166 11.96 -7.70 10.60
C GLN A 166 11.09 -6.43 10.57
N LEU A 167 10.35 -6.21 9.47
CA LEU A 167 9.64 -4.95 9.23
C LEU A 167 8.42 -5.15 8.34
N CYS A 168 7.27 -4.62 8.77
CA CYS A 168 6.08 -4.45 7.94
C CYS A 168 5.95 -2.98 7.54
N VAL A 169 5.76 -2.74 6.24
CA VAL A 169 5.62 -1.42 5.62
C VAL A 169 4.28 -1.40 4.87
N PRO A 170 3.23 -0.78 5.43
CA PRO A 170 2.00 -0.53 4.67
C PRO A 170 2.26 0.55 3.61
N TYR A 171 1.43 0.64 2.58
CA TYR A 171 1.50 1.74 1.63
C TYR A 171 1.23 3.08 2.32
N VAL A 172 0.18 3.15 3.15
CA VAL A 172 -0.14 4.32 3.96
C VAL A 172 -0.08 3.95 5.44
N GLY A 173 0.51 4.80 6.27
CA GLY A 173 0.63 4.61 7.71
C GLY A 173 2.02 4.21 8.17
N SER A 174 2.17 4.06 9.48
CA SER A 174 3.47 3.87 10.12
C SER A 174 4.01 2.46 9.89
N THR A 175 5.33 2.34 9.70
CA THR A 175 6.02 1.04 9.68
C THR A 175 6.03 0.38 11.06
N VAL A 176 6.08 -0.95 11.10
CA VAL A 176 6.02 -1.72 12.36
C VAL A 176 7.02 -2.87 12.34
N ARG A 177 7.84 -2.97 13.39
CA ARG A 177 8.81 -4.06 13.58
C ARG A 177 8.27 -5.20 14.46
N GLU A 178 7.42 -4.86 15.41
CA GLU A 178 6.91 -5.80 16.40
C GLU A 178 5.83 -6.71 15.81
N LYS A 179 6.13 -8.00 15.65
CA LYS A 179 5.18 -9.01 15.13
C LYS A 179 3.80 -8.94 15.82
N PRO A 180 3.68 -8.84 17.17
CA PRO A 180 2.38 -8.74 17.82
C PRO A 180 1.59 -7.52 17.36
N LYS A 181 2.25 -6.36 17.19
CA LYS A 181 1.58 -5.14 16.75
C LYS A 181 1.12 -5.22 15.30
N VAL A 182 1.89 -5.86 14.41
CA VAL A 182 1.43 -6.11 13.03
C VAL A 182 0.21 -7.03 13.03
N MET A 183 0.24 -8.10 13.83
CA MET A 183 -0.89 -9.04 13.94
C MET A 183 -2.15 -8.38 14.49
N GLU A 184 -2.02 -7.44 15.44
CA GLU A 184 -3.13 -6.62 15.94
C GLU A 184 -3.76 -5.79 14.81
N ARG A 185 -2.94 -5.13 13.98
CA ARG A 185 -3.43 -4.34 12.83
C ARG A 185 -4.13 -5.23 11.79
N LEU A 186 -3.57 -6.40 11.50
CA LEU A 186 -4.24 -7.37 10.61
C LEU A 186 -5.57 -7.87 11.19
N ALA A 187 -5.65 -8.06 12.50
CA ALA A 187 -6.91 -8.45 13.15
C ALA A 187 -7.96 -7.34 13.03
N ALA A 188 -7.57 -6.06 13.15
CA ALA A 188 -8.46 -4.93 12.91
C ALA A 188 -8.97 -4.89 11.46
N ASP A 189 -8.10 -5.14 10.48
CA ASP A 189 -8.47 -5.23 9.06
C ASP A 189 -9.46 -6.39 8.80
N VAL A 190 -9.20 -7.56 9.39
CA VAL A 190 -10.10 -8.72 9.33
C VAL A 190 -11.47 -8.39 9.95
N ALA A 191 -11.49 -7.74 11.11
CA ALA A 191 -12.72 -7.36 11.80
C ALA A 191 -13.55 -6.38 10.96
N TYR A 192 -12.90 -5.36 10.40
CA TYR A 192 -13.53 -4.38 9.52
C TYR A 192 -14.16 -5.03 8.28
N LEU A 193 -13.40 -5.84 7.53
CA LEU A 193 -13.89 -6.51 6.33
C LEU A 193 -15.02 -7.50 6.64
N HIS A 194 -14.89 -8.30 7.72
CA HIS A 194 -15.97 -9.19 8.15
C HIS A 194 -17.23 -8.43 8.57
N GLY A 195 -17.07 -7.31 9.27
CA GLY A 195 -18.17 -6.42 9.66
C GLY A 195 -18.94 -5.96 8.44
N LEU A 196 -18.25 -5.35 7.47
CA LEU A 196 -18.86 -4.86 6.22
C LEU A 196 -19.56 -5.98 5.46
N ARG A 197 -18.85 -7.10 5.20
CA ARG A 197 -19.35 -8.23 4.41
C ARG A 197 -20.58 -8.89 5.04
N ARG A 198 -20.68 -8.88 6.37
CA ARG A 198 -21.83 -9.47 7.07
C ARG A 198 -23.02 -8.51 7.11
N VAL A 199 -22.76 -7.23 7.37
CA VAL A 199 -23.81 -6.25 7.67
C VAL A 199 -24.40 -5.67 6.39
N VAL A 200 -23.56 -5.21 5.46
CA VAL A 200 -24.01 -4.44 4.29
C VAL A 200 -24.87 -5.30 3.34
N PRO A 201 -24.43 -6.49 2.87
CA PRO A 201 -25.28 -7.35 2.05
C PRO A 201 -26.58 -7.77 2.76
N GLY A 202 -26.52 -7.99 4.06
CA GLY A 202 -27.69 -8.37 4.85
C GLY A 202 -28.73 -7.25 5.01
N LEU A 203 -28.31 -5.98 5.04
CA LEU A 203 -29.24 -4.84 5.04
C LEU A 203 -29.82 -4.61 3.64
N LEU A 204 -29.01 -4.74 2.59
CA LEU A 204 -29.48 -4.65 1.19
C LEU A 204 -30.55 -5.71 0.89
N GLN A 205 -30.31 -6.97 1.29
CA GLN A 205 -31.27 -8.07 1.11
C GLN A 205 -32.60 -7.83 1.85
N ARG A 206 -32.57 -7.07 2.95
CA ARG A 206 -33.76 -6.67 3.70
C ARG A 206 -34.49 -5.47 3.10
N GLY A 207 -33.93 -4.83 2.08
CA GLY A 207 -34.49 -3.64 1.45
C GLY A 207 -34.42 -2.40 2.34
N GLU A 208 -33.44 -2.35 3.25
CA GLU A 208 -33.23 -1.18 4.10
C GLU A 208 -32.84 0.04 3.24
N PRO A 209 -33.31 1.25 3.57
CA PRO A 209 -32.90 2.47 2.89
C PRO A 209 -31.39 2.68 2.95
N LEU A 210 -30.81 3.27 1.89
CA LEU A 210 -29.37 3.53 1.80
C LEU A 210 -28.84 4.33 3.00
N GLU A 211 -29.59 5.35 3.43
CA GLU A 211 -29.28 6.17 4.61
C GLU A 211 -29.15 5.33 5.91
N THR A 212 -29.94 4.27 6.04
CA THR A 212 -29.85 3.34 7.18
C THR A 212 -28.60 2.47 7.05
N ILE A 213 -28.30 2.00 5.83
CA ILE A 213 -27.10 1.20 5.55
C ILE A 213 -25.84 1.99 5.86
N GLU A 214 -25.75 3.24 5.38
CA GLU A 214 -24.64 4.16 5.63
C GLU A 214 -24.46 4.39 7.13
N ARG A 215 -25.53 4.75 7.85
CA ARG A 215 -25.46 5.00 9.30
C ARG A 215 -24.97 3.80 10.10
N VAL A 216 -25.42 2.59 9.74
CA VAL A 216 -24.95 1.36 10.39
C VAL A 216 -23.51 1.05 9.99
N ALA A 217 -23.16 1.24 8.71
CA ALA A 217 -21.82 1.01 8.20
C ALA A 217 -20.77 1.96 8.80
N ASP A 218 -21.11 3.22 9.03
CA ASP A 218 -20.24 4.22 9.67
C ASP A 218 -19.77 3.75 11.05
N SER A 219 -20.63 3.02 11.79
CA SER A 219 -20.27 2.44 13.08
C SER A 219 -19.25 1.31 12.98
N LEU A 220 -19.03 0.76 11.79
CA LEU A 220 -18.07 -0.31 11.51
C LEU A 220 -16.68 0.23 11.16
N LEU A 221 -16.54 1.52 10.84
CA LEU A 221 -15.24 2.15 10.62
C LEU A 221 -14.50 2.27 11.97
N PRO A 222 -13.27 1.71 12.10
CA PRO A 222 -12.51 1.78 13.34
C PRO A 222 -12.31 3.22 13.83
N GLU A 223 -12.41 3.45 15.14
CA GLU A 223 -12.37 4.80 15.73
C GLU A 223 -11.05 5.54 15.47
N ASP A 224 -9.95 4.79 15.39
CA ASP A 224 -8.61 5.27 15.07
C ASP A 224 -8.43 5.63 13.58
N ARG A 225 -9.40 5.29 12.72
CA ARG A 225 -9.38 5.49 11.25
C ARG A 225 -10.53 6.38 10.78
N ARG A 226 -10.74 7.51 11.44
CA ARG A 226 -11.80 8.49 11.11
C ARG A 226 -11.32 9.72 10.35
N SER A 227 -10.12 9.68 9.78
CA SER A 227 -9.66 10.75 8.89
C SER A 227 -10.55 10.83 7.65
N ARG A 228 -10.60 12.01 6.99
CA ARG A 228 -11.35 12.19 5.74
C ARG A 228 -10.92 11.19 4.66
N GLU A 229 -9.62 10.89 4.58
CA GLU A 229 -9.10 9.90 3.64
C GLU A 229 -9.58 8.48 3.96
N ALA A 230 -9.60 8.09 5.24
CA ALA A 230 -10.12 6.80 5.68
C ALA A 230 -11.63 6.66 5.40
N GLN A 231 -12.40 7.73 5.62
CA GLN A 231 -13.82 7.80 5.25
C GLN A 231 -14.02 7.65 3.74
N ALA A 232 -13.16 8.25 2.91
CA ALA A 232 -13.24 8.08 1.47
C ALA A 232 -13.00 6.63 1.04
N VAL A 233 -12.05 5.92 1.68
CA VAL A 233 -11.87 4.47 1.45
C VAL A 233 -13.09 3.68 1.93
N HIS A 234 -13.65 4.04 3.08
CA HIS A 234 -14.86 3.39 3.61
C HIS A 234 -16.05 3.50 2.65
N VAL A 235 -16.34 4.72 2.19
CA VAL A 235 -17.43 5.00 1.23
C VAL A 235 -17.20 4.27 -0.10
N ALA A 236 -15.96 4.21 -0.57
CA ALA A 236 -15.63 3.42 -1.76
C ALA A 236 -15.91 1.92 -1.55
N ASN A 237 -15.55 1.36 -0.40
CA ASN A 237 -15.85 -0.03 -0.07
C ASN A 237 -17.35 -0.30 0.00
N LEU A 238 -18.13 0.63 0.59
CA LEU A 238 -19.59 0.51 0.60
C LEU A 238 -20.15 0.52 -0.82
N SER A 239 -19.65 1.40 -1.69
CA SER A 239 -20.07 1.46 -3.08
C SER A 239 -19.80 0.16 -3.83
N VAL A 240 -18.67 -0.50 -3.55
CA VAL A 240 -18.35 -1.83 -4.10
C VAL A 240 -19.33 -2.90 -3.61
N LEU A 241 -19.67 -2.89 -2.32
CA LEU A 241 -20.56 -3.90 -1.72
C LEU A 241 -22.05 -3.68 -2.05
N THR A 242 -22.48 -2.43 -2.25
CA THR A 242 -23.85 -2.07 -2.59
C THR A 242 -24.11 -2.06 -4.10
N GLY A 243 -23.08 -1.84 -4.90
CA GLY A 243 -23.21 -1.56 -6.32
C GLY A 243 -23.81 -0.17 -6.62
N ILE A 244 -23.89 0.71 -5.62
CA ILE A 244 -24.47 2.05 -5.70
C ILE A 244 -23.37 3.06 -5.39
N SER A 245 -23.25 4.11 -6.20
CA SER A 245 -22.32 5.21 -5.91
C SER A 245 -22.78 5.97 -4.66
N ILE A 246 -21.92 6.02 -3.64
CA ILE A 246 -22.17 6.77 -2.40
C ILE A 246 -21.29 8.02 -2.41
N GLU A 247 -21.88 9.19 -2.21
CA GLU A 247 -21.17 10.48 -2.17
C GLU A 247 -20.80 10.86 -0.73
N ILE A 248 -19.61 11.46 -0.56
CA ILE A 248 -19.21 12.06 0.71
C ILE A 248 -19.86 13.44 0.80
N TRP A 249 -20.90 13.59 1.61
CA TRP A 249 -21.55 14.89 1.84
C TRP A 249 -20.57 15.86 2.51
N GLY A 250 -20.11 16.88 1.78
CA GLY A 250 -19.18 17.89 2.31
C GLY A 250 -18.39 18.71 1.29
N GLU A 251 -18.92 18.95 0.09
CA GLU A 251 -18.37 19.98 -0.80
C GLU A 251 -18.86 21.37 -0.37
N THR A 252 -18.09 22.00 0.52
CA THR A 252 -17.97 23.45 0.56
C THR A 252 -16.48 23.78 0.64
N GLN A 253 -15.80 23.86 -0.50
CA GLN A 253 -14.59 24.67 -0.59
C GLN A 253 -15.04 26.12 -0.77
N GLU A 254 -15.10 26.87 0.34
CA GLU A 254 -14.88 28.31 0.23
C GLU A 254 -13.44 28.50 -0.27
N ILE A 255 -13.34 28.89 -1.54
CA ILE A 255 -12.13 29.47 -2.09
C ILE A 255 -12.04 30.86 -1.46
N GLU A 256 -11.25 31.01 -0.40
CA GLU A 256 -10.75 32.33 -0.02
C GLU A 256 -9.51 32.66 -0.86
N GLU A 257 -9.59 33.82 -1.51
CA GLU A 257 -8.62 34.44 -2.41
C GLU A 257 -7.23 34.72 -1.78
#